data_AF-X2G744-F1
#
_entry.id   AF-X2G744-F1
#
_cell.length_a   1.000
_cell.length_b   1.000
_cell.length_c   1.000
_cell.angle_alpha   90.00
_cell.angle_beta   90.00
_cell.angle_gamma   90.00
#
_symmetry.space_group_name_H-M   'P 1'
#
loop_
_entity.id
_entity.type
_entity.pdbx_description
1 polymer ?
#
loop_
_entity_poly.entity_id
_entity_poly.type
_entity_poly.pdbx_seq_one_letter_code
_entity_poly.pdbx_strand_id
1 'polypeptide(L)'
;SRPTPPLPFPHQENLYLQDVQNDPDKIGQLLSDSIFEAHQRTCLLSREQIQVGWSQGINEYKVDQFRKMPSEDLWICAAQRLTNVIQQIIEFAKMVPGFMQFPQEDQIVLLKAGSFELAVLRMSRYFDMSNNHVLFVGDHTQLLEKSFMLPMEAFTTTGNTEEMTLVSQIFDTAKAIADLKLSEVALSLYSAYVLLQADRPGLKNLEEIRKLNDAVCNSLQRE
;
A
#
# COMPACT_ATOMS: atom_id res chain seq x y z
N SER A 1 -44.56 -40.85 36.73
CA SER A 1 -44.10 -39.45 36.78
C SER A 1 -43.03 -39.25 35.72
N ARG A 2 -43.23 -38.36 34.74
CA ARG A 2 -42.18 -38.04 33.75
C ARG A 2 -41.15 -37.07 34.37
N PRO A 3 -39.86 -37.16 34.01
CA PRO A 3 -38.86 -36.21 34.49
C PRO A 3 -39.02 -34.86 33.77
N THR A 4 -38.88 -33.78 34.53
CA THR A 4 -38.80 -32.40 34.01
C THR A 4 -37.49 -32.20 33.23
N PRO A 5 -37.51 -31.48 32.09
CA PRO A 5 -36.29 -31.16 31.35
C PRO A 5 -35.43 -30.14 32.12
N PRO A 6 -34.10 -30.10 31.87
CA PRO A 6 -33.23 -29.14 32.53
C PRO A 6 -33.54 -27.71 32.07
N LEU A 7 -33.43 -26.74 32.97
CA LEU A 7 -33.50 -25.32 32.65
C LEU A 7 -32.36 -24.93 31.71
N PRO A 8 -32.58 -24.02 30.74
CA PRO A 8 -31.51 -23.55 29.87
C PRO A 8 -30.48 -22.77 30.68
N PHE A 9 -29.20 -23.00 30.40
CA PHE A 9 -28.10 -22.24 30.97
C PHE A 9 -28.25 -20.74 30.61
N PRO A 10 -28.02 -19.81 31.55
CA PRO A 10 -28.13 -18.39 31.24
C PRO A 10 -26.98 -17.95 30.33
N HIS A 11 -27.34 -17.40 29.17
CA HIS A 11 -26.70 -16.37 28.34
C HIS A 11 -25.26 -15.90 28.68
N GLN A 12 -24.26 -16.80 28.77
CA GLN A 12 -22.86 -16.36 28.89
C GLN A 12 -22.25 -15.91 27.55
N GLU A 13 -22.74 -16.40 26.40
CA GLU A 13 -22.23 -16.00 25.08
C GLU A 13 -22.61 -14.56 24.68
N ASN A 14 -23.71 -14.03 25.21
CA ASN A 14 -24.16 -12.67 24.88
C ASN A 14 -23.39 -11.57 25.62
N LEU A 15 -22.75 -11.86 26.76
CA LEU A 15 -21.93 -10.87 27.47
C LEU A 15 -20.62 -10.58 26.70
N TYR A 16 -19.97 -11.61 26.17
CA TYR A 16 -18.72 -11.46 25.41
C TYR A 16 -18.91 -10.66 24.11
N LEU A 17 -20.07 -10.77 23.46
CA LEU A 17 -20.38 -10.03 22.23
C LEU A 17 -20.76 -8.55 22.49
N GLN A 18 -21.35 -8.24 23.65
CA GLN A 18 -21.65 -6.86 24.05
C GLN A 18 -20.41 -6.11 24.57
N ASP A 19 -19.48 -6.79 25.22
CA ASP A 19 -18.20 -6.20 25.71
C ASP A 19 -17.19 -5.89 24.59
N VAL A 20 -17.46 -6.30 23.35
CA VAL A 20 -16.67 -5.96 22.17
C VAL A 20 -17.18 -4.68 21.49
N GLN A 21 -18.45 -4.30 21.72
CA GLN A 21 -19.09 -3.21 20.99
C GLN A 21 -18.76 -1.80 21.50
N ASN A 22 -18.10 -1.65 22.66
CA ASN A 22 -17.87 -0.35 23.31
C ASN A 22 -16.43 -0.11 23.79
N ASP A 23 -15.46 -0.91 23.34
CA ASP A 23 -14.05 -0.71 23.70
C ASP A 23 -13.30 -0.03 22.54
N PRO A 24 -12.96 1.27 22.65
CA PRO A 24 -12.27 2.01 21.60
C PRO A 24 -10.93 1.39 21.20
N ASP A 25 -10.25 0.72 22.14
CA ASP A 25 -8.95 0.11 21.89
C ASP A 25 -9.08 -1.18 21.06
N LYS A 26 -10.13 -1.99 21.33
CA LYS A 26 -10.43 -3.15 20.48
C LYS A 26 -10.87 -2.75 19.08
N ILE A 27 -11.64 -1.66 18.95
CA ILE A 27 -12.07 -1.15 17.63
C ILE A 27 -10.85 -0.68 16.82
N GLY A 28 -9.92 0.06 17.46
CA GLY A 28 -8.66 0.47 16.83
C GLY A 28 -7.81 -0.72 16.40
N GLN A 29 -7.71 -1.77 17.22
CA GLN A 29 -6.98 -2.97 16.86
C GLN A 29 -7.59 -3.69 15.65
N LEU A 30 -8.91 -3.90 15.65
CA LEU A 30 -9.61 -4.54 14.52
C LEU A 30 -9.45 -3.75 13.21
N LEU A 31 -9.48 -2.41 13.30
CA LEU A 31 -9.22 -1.53 12.17
C LEU A 31 -7.78 -1.73 11.64
N SER A 32 -6.79 -1.72 12.55
CA SER A 32 -5.38 -1.96 12.20
C SER A 32 -5.18 -3.32 11.52
N ASP A 33 -5.68 -4.39 12.12
CA ASP A 33 -5.57 -5.75 11.61
C ASP A 33 -6.19 -5.88 10.21
N SER A 34 -7.38 -5.28 10.02
CA SER A 34 -8.09 -5.30 8.73
C SER A 34 -7.34 -4.55 7.64
N ILE A 35 -6.77 -3.37 7.97
CA ILE A 35 -5.98 -2.57 7.03
C ILE A 35 -4.67 -3.29 6.68
N PHE A 36 -4.03 -3.91 7.67
CA PHE A 36 -2.82 -4.69 7.46
C PHE A 36 -3.08 -5.92 6.58
N GLU A 37 -4.17 -6.65 6.81
CA GLU A 37 -4.58 -7.77 5.97
C GLU A 37 -4.85 -7.32 4.52
N ALA A 38 -5.55 -6.20 4.33
CA ALA A 38 -5.77 -5.60 3.03
C ALA A 38 -4.45 -5.26 2.32
N HIS A 39 -3.50 -4.68 3.04
CA HIS A 39 -2.16 -4.37 2.52
C HIS A 39 -1.42 -5.63 2.08
N GLN A 40 -1.41 -6.68 2.91
CA GLN A 40 -0.74 -7.94 2.57
C GLN A 40 -1.35 -8.60 1.33
N ARG A 41 -2.67 -8.61 1.20
CA ARG A 41 -3.38 -9.24 0.07
C ARG A 41 -3.23 -8.51 -1.26
N THR A 42 -2.87 -7.23 -1.21
CA THR A 42 -2.84 -6.37 -2.39
C THR A 42 -1.44 -5.84 -2.70
N CYS A 43 -0.42 -6.18 -1.92
CA CYS A 43 0.96 -5.94 -2.31
C CYS A 43 1.38 -6.90 -3.43
N LEU A 44 2.11 -6.41 -4.43
CA LEU A 44 2.57 -7.24 -5.55
C LEU A 44 3.56 -8.33 -5.13
N LEU A 45 4.35 -8.05 -4.08
CA LEU A 45 5.30 -8.99 -3.50
C LEU A 45 5.18 -9.01 -1.98
N SER A 46 5.33 -10.22 -1.42
CA SER A 46 5.49 -10.42 0.02
C SER A 46 6.86 -9.93 0.49
N ARG A 47 7.02 -9.74 1.80
CA ARG A 47 8.29 -9.30 2.40
C ARG A 47 9.41 -10.31 2.14
N GLU A 48 9.09 -11.60 2.19
CA GLU A 48 10.03 -12.69 1.92
C GLU A 48 10.50 -12.65 0.46
N GLN A 49 9.59 -12.44 -0.49
CA GLN A 49 9.94 -12.31 -1.90
C GLN A 49 10.85 -11.10 -2.16
N ILE A 50 10.59 -9.98 -1.49
CA ILE A 50 11.44 -8.78 -1.56
C ILE A 50 12.84 -9.08 -1.03
N GLN A 51 12.94 -9.71 0.14
CA GLN A 51 14.23 -10.05 0.77
C GLN A 51 15.03 -11.05 -0.08
N VAL A 52 14.35 -12.02 -0.71
CA VAL A 52 14.99 -12.91 -1.70
C VAL A 52 15.52 -12.10 -2.87
N GLY A 53 14.75 -11.14 -3.40
CA GLY A 53 15.20 -10.23 -4.45
C GLY A 53 16.48 -9.47 -4.07
N TRP A 54 16.53 -8.89 -2.87
CA TRP A 54 17.73 -8.20 -2.38
C TRP A 54 18.95 -9.12 -2.30
N SER A 55 18.76 -10.37 -1.86
CA SER A 55 19.86 -11.35 -1.77
C SER A 55 20.46 -11.76 -3.12
N GLN A 56 19.72 -11.59 -4.21
CA GLN A 56 20.19 -11.93 -5.57
C GLN A 56 21.14 -10.88 -6.14
N GLY A 57 21.13 -9.65 -5.60
CA GLY A 57 21.93 -8.54 -6.12
C GLY A 57 21.48 -8.08 -7.52
N ILE A 58 22.24 -7.15 -8.10
CA ILE A 58 21.96 -6.60 -9.43
C ILE A 58 22.04 -7.67 -10.51
N ASN A 59 21.10 -7.61 -11.45
CA ASN A 59 21.19 -8.35 -12.71
C ASN A 59 21.85 -7.49 -13.79
N GLU A 60 23.16 -7.67 -14.03
CA GLU A 60 23.93 -6.85 -14.97
C GLU A 60 23.36 -6.85 -16.40
N TYR A 61 22.87 -8.01 -16.86
CA TYR A 61 22.24 -8.14 -18.17
C TYR A 61 20.99 -7.25 -18.27
N LYS A 62 20.15 -7.22 -17.24
CA LYS A 62 18.96 -6.36 -17.18
C LYS A 62 19.33 -4.88 -17.06
N VAL A 63 20.40 -4.54 -16.34
CA VAL A 63 20.91 -3.16 -16.29
C VAL A 63 21.31 -2.67 -17.68
N ASP A 64 22.06 -3.48 -18.44
CA ASP A 64 22.47 -3.14 -19.81
C ASP A 64 21.25 -3.00 -20.74
N GLN A 65 20.25 -3.88 -20.61
CA GLN A 65 18.98 -3.77 -21.35
C GLN A 65 18.26 -2.44 -21.06
N PHE A 66 18.11 -2.05 -19.79
CA PHE A 66 17.42 -0.81 -19.40
C PHE A 66 18.17 0.43 -19.89
N ARG A 67 19.51 0.44 -19.77
CA ARG A 67 20.34 1.58 -20.23
C ARG A 67 20.28 1.80 -21.74
N LYS A 68 20.07 0.74 -22.52
CA LYS A 68 19.96 0.79 -23.98
C LYS A 68 18.52 0.99 -24.47
N MET A 69 17.54 0.94 -23.56
CA MET A 69 16.13 1.07 -23.90
C MET A 69 15.84 2.51 -24.36
N PRO A 70 15.11 2.69 -25.49
CA PRO A 70 14.62 4.00 -25.89
C PRO A 70 13.81 4.68 -24.77
N SER A 71 13.89 6.01 -24.67
CA SER A 71 13.19 6.75 -23.62
C SER A 71 11.68 6.52 -23.63
N GLU A 72 11.08 6.39 -24.81
CA GLU A 72 9.65 6.11 -24.97
C GLU A 72 9.29 4.72 -24.40
N ASP A 73 10.11 3.70 -24.68
CA ASP A 73 9.89 2.35 -24.17
C ASP A 73 10.05 2.28 -22.64
N LEU A 74 10.99 3.04 -22.06
CA LEU A 74 11.13 3.18 -20.60
C LEU A 74 9.87 3.78 -19.99
N TRP A 75 9.32 4.83 -20.61
CA TRP A 75 8.07 5.46 -20.16
C TRP A 75 6.87 4.53 -20.27
N ILE A 76 6.74 3.79 -21.37
CA ILE A 76 5.70 2.77 -21.54
C ILE A 76 5.83 1.70 -20.45
N CYS A 77 7.05 1.21 -20.20
CA CYS A 77 7.33 0.23 -19.17
C CYS A 77 6.91 0.75 -17.79
N ALA A 78 7.32 1.97 -17.43
CA ALA A 78 6.97 2.62 -16.16
C ALA A 78 5.45 2.82 -16.02
N ALA A 79 4.76 3.28 -17.07
CA ALA A 79 3.31 3.46 -17.07
C ALA A 79 2.56 2.14 -16.88
N GLN A 80 3.02 1.05 -17.51
CA GLN A 80 2.47 -0.29 -17.30
C GLN A 80 2.69 -0.76 -15.85
N ARG A 81 3.88 -0.55 -15.27
CA ARG A 81 4.15 -0.89 -13.86
C ARG A 81 3.23 -0.12 -12.92
N LEU A 82 3.12 1.19 -13.13
CA LEU A 82 2.28 2.06 -12.33
C LEU A 82 0.81 1.64 -12.43
N THR A 83 0.33 1.29 -13.62
CA THR A 83 -1.04 0.79 -13.82
C THR A 83 -1.32 -0.45 -12.98
N ASN A 84 -0.40 -1.42 -12.94
CA ASN A 84 -0.55 -2.62 -12.12
C ASN A 84 -0.60 -2.28 -10.62
N VAL A 85 0.26 -1.35 -10.16
CA VAL A 85 0.26 -0.88 -8.76
C VAL A 85 -1.05 -0.16 -8.42
N ILE A 86 -1.55 0.70 -9.31
CA ILE A 86 -2.82 1.41 -9.12
C ILE A 86 -4.00 0.44 -9.03
N GLN A 87 -4.05 -0.60 -9.86
CA GLN A 87 -5.09 -1.63 -9.77
C GLN A 87 -5.10 -2.29 -8.39
N GLN A 88 -3.92 -2.62 -7.87
CA GLN A 88 -3.81 -3.17 -6.51
C GLN A 88 -4.16 -2.16 -5.41
N ILE A 89 -3.90 -0.87 -5.61
CA ILE A 89 -4.32 0.19 -4.67
C ILE A 89 -5.84 0.34 -4.66
N ILE A 90 -6.51 0.16 -5.80
CA ILE A 90 -7.97 0.17 -5.86
C ILE A 90 -8.53 -1.02 -5.06
N GLU A 91 -7.94 -2.22 -5.20
CA GLU A 91 -8.34 -3.37 -4.38
C GLU A 91 -8.06 -3.14 -2.89
N PHE A 92 -6.93 -2.53 -2.55
CA PHE A 92 -6.62 -2.14 -1.17
C PHE A 92 -7.70 -1.22 -0.60
N ALA A 93 -8.06 -0.15 -1.31
CA ALA A 93 -9.06 0.82 -0.88
C ALA A 93 -10.42 0.16 -0.65
N LYS A 94 -10.85 -0.76 -1.53
CA LYS A 94 -12.11 -1.52 -1.36
C LYS A 94 -12.13 -2.36 -0.07
N MET A 95 -10.96 -2.80 0.39
CA MET A 95 -10.80 -3.62 1.59
C MET A 95 -10.63 -2.80 2.87
N VAL A 96 -10.34 -1.49 2.78
CA VAL A 96 -10.27 -0.61 3.96
C VAL A 96 -11.66 -0.50 4.59
N PRO A 97 -11.83 -0.84 5.89
CA PRO A 97 -13.11 -0.76 6.56
C PRO A 97 -13.75 0.62 6.42
N GLY A 98 -15.02 0.66 6.02
CA GLY A 98 -15.78 1.91 5.84
C GLY A 98 -15.63 2.60 4.48
N PHE A 99 -14.55 2.34 3.71
CA PHE A 99 -14.31 3.04 2.44
C PHE A 99 -15.45 2.84 1.42
N MET A 100 -15.93 1.60 1.27
CA MET A 100 -17.02 1.25 0.35
C MET A 100 -18.39 1.82 0.76
N GLN A 101 -18.51 2.41 1.95
CA GLN A 101 -19.73 3.05 2.42
C GLN A 101 -19.83 4.51 1.99
N PHE A 102 -18.72 5.11 1.55
CA PHE A 102 -18.74 6.47 1.00
C PHE A 102 -19.48 6.52 -0.34
N PRO A 103 -20.03 7.68 -0.74
CA PRO A 103 -20.56 7.86 -2.09
C PRO A 103 -19.50 7.52 -3.14
N GLN A 104 -19.93 6.90 -4.26
CA GLN A 104 -19.01 6.50 -5.33
C GLN A 104 -18.19 7.68 -5.87
N GLU A 105 -18.78 8.88 -5.94
CA GLU A 105 -18.07 10.09 -6.35
C GLU A 105 -16.90 10.43 -5.42
N ASP A 106 -17.10 10.32 -4.10
CA ASP A 106 -16.05 10.56 -3.11
C ASP A 106 -14.96 9.48 -3.17
N GLN A 107 -15.35 8.20 -3.34
CA GLN A 107 -14.38 7.11 -3.55
C GLN A 107 -13.49 7.38 -4.77
N ILE A 108 -14.08 7.85 -5.87
CA ILE A 108 -13.34 8.21 -7.09
C ILE A 108 -12.41 9.40 -6.84
N VAL A 109 -12.87 10.44 -6.12
CA VAL A 109 -12.03 11.61 -5.80
C VAL A 109 -10.82 11.20 -4.96
N LEU A 110 -11.03 10.41 -3.90
CA LEU A 110 -9.95 9.91 -3.03
C LEU A 110 -8.93 9.08 -3.82
N LEU A 111 -9.40 8.14 -4.66
CA LEU A 111 -8.52 7.30 -5.47
C LEU A 111 -7.77 8.09 -6.55
N LYS A 112 -8.44 9.04 -7.22
CA LYS A 112 -7.79 9.89 -8.25
C LYS A 112 -6.69 10.76 -7.65
N ALA A 113 -6.89 11.29 -6.45
CA ALA A 113 -5.91 12.14 -5.80
C ALA A 113 -4.79 11.35 -5.11
N GLY A 114 -5.12 10.25 -4.43
CA GLY A 114 -4.18 9.52 -3.57
C GLY A 114 -3.45 8.35 -4.23
N SER A 115 -3.93 7.79 -5.34
CA SER A 115 -3.36 6.53 -5.88
C SER A 115 -1.89 6.64 -6.28
N PHE A 116 -1.45 7.76 -6.83
CA PHE A 116 -0.03 7.97 -7.15
C PHE A 116 0.82 8.10 -5.88
N GLU A 117 0.35 8.82 -4.87
CA GLU A 117 1.03 8.96 -3.57
C GLU A 117 1.20 7.58 -2.92
N LEU A 118 0.15 6.75 -2.92
CA LEU A 118 0.20 5.37 -2.42
C LEU A 118 1.14 4.48 -3.25
N ALA A 119 1.27 4.73 -4.55
CA ALA A 119 2.23 3.99 -5.39
C ALA A 119 3.68 4.29 -4.96
N VAL A 120 4.00 5.54 -4.64
CA VAL A 120 5.31 5.94 -4.09
C VAL A 120 5.53 5.34 -2.69
N LEU A 121 4.51 5.32 -1.83
CA LEU A 121 4.58 4.64 -0.52
C LEU A 121 4.92 3.15 -0.68
N ARG A 122 4.26 2.45 -1.61
CA ARG A 122 4.52 1.03 -1.89
C ARG A 122 5.89 0.81 -2.52
N MET A 123 6.38 1.76 -3.31
CA MET A 123 7.71 1.70 -3.90
C MET A 123 8.81 1.69 -2.83
N SER A 124 8.60 2.36 -1.69
CA SER A 124 9.57 2.38 -0.58
C SER A 124 9.95 0.98 -0.08
N ARG A 125 9.02 0.01 -0.16
CA ARG A 125 9.24 -1.40 0.22
C ARG A 125 10.31 -2.10 -0.62
N TYR A 126 10.56 -1.62 -1.84
CA TYR A 126 11.42 -2.30 -2.81
C TYR A 126 12.88 -1.83 -2.78
N PHE A 127 13.22 -0.85 -1.94
CA PHE A 127 14.58 -0.32 -1.83
C PHE A 127 15.46 -1.17 -0.92
N ASP A 128 16.57 -1.65 -1.47
CA ASP A 128 17.71 -2.11 -0.68
C ASP A 128 18.58 -0.90 -0.33
N MET A 129 18.36 -0.38 0.87
CA MET A 129 19.09 0.77 1.40
C MET A 129 20.60 0.52 1.58
N SER A 130 21.02 -0.74 1.71
CA SER A 130 22.42 -1.09 1.93
C SER A 130 23.24 -0.91 0.66
N ASN A 131 22.65 -1.25 -0.48
CA ASN A 131 23.31 -1.24 -1.78
C ASN A 131 22.82 -0.11 -2.71
N ASN A 132 21.82 0.67 -2.29
CA ASN A 132 21.19 1.70 -3.11
C ASN A 132 20.60 1.17 -4.43
N HIS A 133 19.95 0.00 -4.35
CA HIS A 133 19.30 -0.65 -5.47
C HIS A 133 17.79 -0.74 -5.23
N VAL A 134 17.02 -0.80 -6.31
CA VAL A 134 15.57 -1.01 -6.26
C VAL A 134 15.21 -2.35 -6.86
N LEU A 135 14.31 -3.08 -6.21
CA LEU A 135 13.72 -4.27 -6.79
C LEU A 135 12.67 -3.86 -7.82
N PHE A 136 13.00 -4.04 -9.10
CA PHE A 136 12.06 -3.81 -10.18
C PHE A 136 11.10 -5.00 -10.29
N VAL A 137 9.81 -4.75 -10.13
CA VAL A 137 8.78 -5.79 -10.19
C VAL A 137 8.40 -6.07 -11.66
N GLY A 138 8.84 -7.22 -12.17
CA GLY A 138 8.49 -7.73 -13.49
C GLY A 138 6.99 -8.04 -13.61
N ASP A 139 6.50 -8.33 -14.82
CA ASP A 139 5.17 -8.90 -15.00
C ASP A 139 5.28 -10.34 -15.48
N HIS A 140 4.16 -11.04 -15.49
CA HIS A 140 4.07 -12.37 -16.09
C HIS A 140 3.98 -12.31 -17.63
N THR A 141 4.54 -11.28 -18.29
CA THR A 141 4.65 -11.24 -19.75
C THR A 141 6.05 -11.65 -20.21
N GLN A 142 6.13 -12.15 -21.44
CA GLN A 142 7.30 -12.89 -21.97
C GLN A 142 8.64 -12.13 -21.99
N LEU A 143 8.64 -10.81 -21.78
CA LEU A 143 9.88 -10.00 -21.82
C LEU A 143 10.49 -9.74 -20.43
N LEU A 144 9.71 -9.86 -19.36
CA LEU A 144 10.11 -9.48 -17.99
C LEU A 144 9.55 -10.44 -16.92
N GLU A 145 9.66 -11.76 -17.16
CA GLU A 145 9.03 -12.81 -16.35
C GLU A 145 9.40 -12.84 -14.85
N LYS A 146 10.42 -12.09 -14.41
CA LYS A 146 10.90 -12.09 -13.02
C LYS A 146 11.22 -10.68 -12.54
N SER A 147 11.05 -10.46 -11.24
CA SER A 147 11.57 -9.27 -10.55
C SER A 147 13.09 -9.36 -10.44
N PHE A 148 13.79 -8.23 -10.56
CA PHE A 148 15.26 -8.17 -10.50
C PHE A 148 15.71 -6.84 -9.91
N MET A 149 16.88 -6.83 -9.28
CA MET A 149 17.46 -5.60 -8.73
C MET A 149 18.07 -4.77 -9.85
N LEU A 150 17.77 -3.47 -9.83
CA LEU A 150 18.37 -2.46 -10.68
C LEU A 150 18.96 -1.33 -9.83
N PRO A 151 20.06 -0.71 -10.27
CA PRO A 151 20.49 0.58 -9.74
C PRO A 151 19.51 1.66 -10.21
N MET A 152 19.32 2.72 -9.42
CA MET A 152 18.39 3.80 -9.75
C MET A 152 18.72 4.48 -11.08
N GLU A 153 20.00 4.57 -11.40
CA GLU A 153 20.53 5.17 -12.62
C GLU A 153 20.17 4.36 -13.88
N ALA A 154 19.67 3.13 -13.73
CA ALA A 154 19.14 2.35 -14.86
C ALA A 154 17.81 2.91 -15.40
N PHE A 155 17.10 3.72 -14.61
CA PHE A 155 15.82 4.33 -15.00
C PHE A 155 15.95 5.75 -15.53
N THR A 156 17.16 6.30 -15.55
CA THR A 156 17.44 7.67 -15.96
C THR A 156 18.06 7.69 -17.35
N THR A 157 17.59 8.60 -18.22
CA THR A 157 18.21 8.87 -19.52
C THR A 157 19.13 10.08 -19.45
N THR A 158 20.00 10.26 -20.44
CA THR A 158 20.92 11.40 -20.50
C THR A 158 20.16 12.69 -20.81
N GLY A 159 20.04 13.59 -19.83
CA GLY A 159 19.49 14.94 -20.01
C GLY A 159 18.86 15.49 -18.74
N ASN A 160 19.06 16.77 -18.45
CA ASN A 160 18.38 17.46 -17.35
C ASN A 160 16.99 17.93 -17.80
N THR A 161 16.05 16.99 -17.90
CA THR A 161 14.65 17.27 -18.25
C THR A 161 13.78 17.36 -16.99
N GLU A 162 12.62 18.02 -17.11
CA GLU A 162 11.62 18.04 -16.04
C GLU A 162 11.13 16.62 -15.69
N GLU A 163 11.01 15.78 -16.71
CA GLU A 163 10.76 14.34 -16.61
C GLU A 163 11.76 13.61 -15.71
N MET A 164 13.06 13.80 -15.93
CA MET A 164 14.09 13.17 -15.08
C MET A 164 14.12 13.76 -13.67
N THR A 165 13.75 15.04 -13.52
CA THR A 165 13.59 15.67 -12.21
C THR A 165 12.46 14.99 -11.42
N LEU A 166 11.32 14.72 -12.06
CA LEU A 166 10.21 13.98 -11.46
C LEU A 166 10.64 12.57 -11.04
N VAL A 167 11.34 11.84 -11.93
CA VAL A 167 11.84 10.49 -11.61
C VAL A 167 12.75 10.54 -10.38
N SER A 168 13.71 11.46 -10.33
CA SER A 168 14.58 11.64 -9.15
C SER A 168 13.77 11.90 -7.88
N GLN A 169 12.80 12.82 -7.93
CA GLN A 169 11.96 13.15 -6.77
C GLN A 169 11.14 11.97 -6.26
N ILE A 170 10.62 11.12 -7.16
CA ILE A 170 9.91 9.89 -6.79
C ILE A 170 10.84 8.95 -6.04
N PHE A 171 12.03 8.70 -6.59
CA PHE A 171 13.02 7.84 -5.96
C PHE A 171 13.48 8.39 -4.61
N ASP A 172 13.79 9.68 -4.54
CA ASP A 172 14.24 10.36 -3.31
C ASP A 172 13.16 10.30 -2.23
N THR A 173 11.89 10.51 -2.61
CA THR A 173 10.75 10.41 -1.68
C THR A 173 10.60 8.98 -1.17
N ALA A 174 10.59 7.99 -2.07
CA ALA A 174 10.45 6.58 -1.69
C ALA A 174 11.62 6.10 -0.82
N LYS A 175 12.84 6.57 -1.10
CA LYS A 175 14.03 6.30 -0.28
C LYS A 175 13.94 6.95 1.10
N ALA A 176 13.49 8.20 1.19
CA ALA A 176 13.27 8.87 2.46
C ALA A 176 12.23 8.13 3.33
N ILE A 177 11.15 7.61 2.72
CA ILE A 177 10.17 6.78 3.41
C ILE A 177 10.80 5.45 3.88
N ALA A 178 11.60 4.80 3.04
CA ALA A 178 12.28 3.56 3.40
C ALA A 178 13.25 3.75 4.58
N ASP A 179 13.90 4.92 4.66
CA ASP A 179 14.82 5.28 5.75
C ASP A 179 14.12 5.46 7.11
N LEU A 180 12.81 5.74 7.12
CA LEU A 180 12.00 5.75 8.35
C LEU A 180 11.84 4.35 8.97
N LYS A 181 12.16 3.27 8.22
CA LYS A 181 12.12 1.87 8.68
C LYS A 181 10.77 1.48 9.29
N LEU A 182 9.68 1.95 8.68
CA LEU A 182 8.32 1.62 9.10
C LEU A 182 8.10 0.10 9.10
N SER A 183 7.38 -0.39 10.10
CA SER A 183 6.84 -1.75 10.05
C SER A 183 5.82 -1.87 8.91
N GLU A 184 5.55 -3.09 8.44
CA GLU A 184 4.52 -3.29 7.40
C GLU A 184 3.12 -2.87 7.92
N VAL A 185 2.88 -2.98 9.23
CA VAL A 185 1.64 -2.51 9.87
C VAL A 185 1.58 -0.98 9.81
N ALA A 186 2.62 -0.27 10.28
CA ALA A 186 2.69 1.18 10.22
C ALA A 186 2.58 1.72 8.79
N LEU A 187 3.23 1.07 7.82
CA LEU A 187 3.12 1.44 6.40
C LEU A 187 1.70 1.23 5.86
N SER A 188 1.01 0.17 6.26
CA SER A 188 -0.37 -0.09 5.85
C SER A 188 -1.34 0.97 6.39
N LEU A 189 -1.19 1.34 7.67
CA LEU A 189 -1.96 2.39 8.31
C LEU A 189 -1.66 3.76 7.71
N TYR A 190 -0.39 4.08 7.44
CA TYR A 190 -0.01 5.32 6.78
C TYR A 190 -0.56 5.40 5.35
N SER A 191 -0.59 4.28 4.62
CA SER A 191 -1.23 4.21 3.30
C SER A 191 -2.74 4.49 3.36
N ALA A 192 -3.44 3.92 4.34
CA ALA A 192 -4.86 4.22 4.57
C ALA A 192 -5.08 5.68 4.99
N TYR A 193 -4.20 6.25 5.82
CA TYR A 193 -4.25 7.65 6.22
C TYR A 193 -4.10 8.61 5.03
N VAL A 194 -3.16 8.34 4.11
CA VAL A 194 -2.96 9.14 2.90
C VAL A 194 -4.13 8.99 1.90
N LEU A 195 -4.73 7.79 1.82
CA LEU A 195 -5.92 7.55 1.01
C LEU A 195 -7.13 8.36 1.49
N LEU A 196 -7.31 8.49 2.81
CA LEU A 196 -8.50 9.05 3.45
C LEU A 196 -8.39 10.56 3.74
N GLN A 197 -7.62 11.31 2.96
CA GLN A 197 -7.46 12.74 3.17
C GLN A 197 -8.77 13.49 2.85
N ALA A 198 -9.32 14.18 3.85
CA ALA A 198 -10.60 14.89 3.74
C ALA A 198 -10.49 16.28 3.08
N ASP A 199 -9.29 16.76 2.78
CA ASP A 199 -9.02 18.06 2.16
C ASP A 199 -8.98 17.99 0.62
N ARG A 200 -9.21 16.81 0.02
CA ARG A 200 -9.21 16.64 -1.44
C ARG A 200 -10.33 17.47 -2.07
N PRO A 201 -10.04 18.29 -3.10
CA PRO A 201 -11.06 19.07 -3.79
C PRO A 201 -12.15 18.19 -4.42
N GLY A 202 -13.41 18.54 -4.19
CA GLY A 202 -14.57 17.86 -4.77
C GLY A 202 -15.24 16.82 -3.88
N LEU A 203 -14.69 16.55 -2.69
CA LEU A 203 -15.33 15.67 -1.70
C LEU A 203 -16.61 16.28 -1.13
N LYS A 204 -17.62 15.44 -0.92
CA LYS A 204 -18.93 15.83 -0.36
C LYS A 204 -19.09 15.36 1.09
N ASN A 205 -18.71 14.12 1.40
CA ASN A 205 -18.93 13.53 2.72
C ASN A 205 -17.74 13.72 3.69
N LEU A 206 -17.34 14.97 3.90
CA LEU A 206 -16.12 15.33 4.63
C LEU A 206 -16.07 14.81 6.07
N GLU A 207 -17.22 14.82 6.75
CA GLU A 207 -17.29 14.45 8.17
C GLU A 207 -16.97 12.96 8.38
N GLU A 208 -17.58 12.07 7.60
CA GLU A 208 -17.36 10.63 7.71
C GLU A 208 -15.96 10.23 7.24
N ILE A 209 -15.45 10.87 6.17
CA ILE A 209 -14.07 10.65 5.72
C ILE A 209 -13.07 11.06 6.81
N ARG A 210 -13.28 12.22 7.45
CA ARG A 210 -12.42 12.69 8.55
C ARG A 210 -12.50 11.77 9.76
N LYS A 211 -13.70 11.33 10.17
CA LYS A 211 -13.85 10.38 11.28
C LYS A 211 -13.05 9.09 11.04
N LEU A 212 -13.13 8.54 9.83
CA LEU A 212 -12.36 7.33 9.49
C LEU A 212 -10.86 7.62 9.43
N ASN A 213 -10.46 8.74 8.83
CA ASN A 213 -9.05 9.17 8.80
C ASN A 213 -8.46 9.33 10.21
N ASP A 214 -9.19 9.97 11.12
CA ASP A 214 -8.80 10.18 12.51
C ASP A 214 -8.66 8.84 13.25
N ALA A 215 -9.57 7.89 13.02
CA ALA A 215 -9.47 6.54 13.59
C ALA A 215 -8.22 5.79 13.11
N VAL A 216 -7.87 5.91 11.83
CA VAL A 216 -6.63 5.35 11.26
C VAL A 216 -5.40 6.05 11.84
N CYS A 217 -5.43 7.38 11.95
CA CYS A 217 -4.34 8.18 12.53
C CYS A 217 -4.08 7.80 13.99
N ASN A 218 -5.13 7.65 14.79
CA ASN A 218 -5.03 7.22 16.18
C ASN A 218 -4.44 5.80 16.30
N SER A 219 -4.75 4.91 15.35
CA SER A 219 -4.17 3.57 15.29
C SER A 219 -2.68 3.63 14.91
N LEU A 220 -2.32 4.47 13.94
CA LEU A 220 -0.93 4.67 13.51
C LEU A 220 -0.05 5.26 14.63
N GLN A 221 -0.59 6.18 15.45
CA GLN A 221 0.15 6.77 16.56
C GLN A 221 0.48 5.79 17.70
N ARG A 222 -0.16 4.61 17.70
CA ARG A 222 0.04 3.56 18.71
C ARG A 222 1.09 2.52 18.28
N GLU A 223 1.47 2.51 17.00
CA GLU A 223 2.54 1.67 16.43
C GLU A 223 3.92 2.30 16.61
#